data_AF-A0A1G6RRC2-F1
#
_entry.id   AF-A0A1G6RRC2-F1
#
_cell.length_a   1.000
_cell.length_b   1.000
_cell.length_c   1.000
_cell.angle_alpha   90.00
_cell.angle_beta   90.00
_cell.angle_gamma   90.00
#
_symmetry.space_group_name_H-M   'P 1'
#
loop_
_entity.id
_entity.type
_entity.pdbx_description
1 polymer ?
#
loop_
_entity_poly.entity_id
_entity_poly.type
_entity_poly.pdbx_seq_one_letter_code
_entity_poly.pdbx_strand_id
1 'polypeptide(L)' 'MEQPPLSQRIRRLEKDLGAELFDRGGGQVTLTAAGHVLMREAPELLKRHQRLRSLVLRAAESDPANPPRPWSSLY' A
#
# COMPACT_ATOMS: atom_id res chain seq x y z
N MET A 1 -15.04 -3.15 -17.24
CA MET A 1 -14.53 -3.25 -15.85
C MET A 1 -14.61 -1.88 -15.25
N GLU A 2 -15.57 -1.63 -14.36
CA GLU A 2 -15.73 -0.33 -13.71
C GLU A 2 -14.89 -0.34 -12.43
N GLN A 3 -13.89 0.54 -12.37
CA GLN A 3 -13.19 0.74 -11.11
C GLN A 3 -14.19 1.29 -10.08
N PRO A 4 -14.21 0.78 -8.85
CA PRO A 4 -15.02 1.39 -7.82
C PRO A 4 -14.59 2.86 -7.67
N PRO A 5 -15.54 3.78 -7.49
CA PRO A 5 -15.24 5.19 -7.37
C PRO A 5 -14.22 5.42 -6.25
N LEU A 6 -13.30 6.36 -6.48
CA LEU A 6 -12.18 6.64 -5.57
C LEU A 6 -12.64 6.82 -4.11
N SER A 7 -13.81 7.42 -3.91
CA SER A 7 -14.43 7.59 -2.59
C SER A 7 -14.70 6.27 -1.87
N GLN A 8 -15.15 5.22 -2.57
CA GLN A 8 -15.37 3.90 -1.98
C GLN A 8 -14.05 3.23 -1.61
N ARG A 9 -13.01 3.39 -2.45
CA ARG A 9 -11.67 2.87 -2.15
C ARG A 9 -11.06 3.54 -0.92
N ILE A 10 -11.22 4.86 -0.81
CA ILE A 10 -10.77 5.63 0.36
C ILE A 10 -11.52 5.19 1.61
N ARG A 11 -12.85 5.03 1.57
CA ARG A 11 -13.63 4.55 2.73
C ARG A 11 -13.21 3.17 3.20
N ARG A 12 -12.87 2.27 2.27
CA ARG A 12 -12.32 0.96 2.62
C ARG A 12 -10.98 1.10 3.34
N LEU A 13 -10.09 1.96 2.83
CA LEU A 13 -8.82 2.24 3.48
C LEU A 13 -9.00 2.84 4.88
N GLU A 14 -9.93 3.79 5.04
CA GLU A 14 -10.28 4.37 6.34
C GLU A 14 -10.74 3.29 7.33
N LYS A 15 -11.56 2.33 6.87
CA LYS A 15 -11.99 1.19 7.69
C LYS A 15 -10.83 0.27 8.06
N ASP A 16 -9.95 -0.06 7.11
CA ASP A 16 -8.80 -0.94 7.33
C ASP A 16 -7.77 -0.30 8.29
N LEU A 17 -7.65 1.03 8.26
CA LEU A 17 -6.78 1.80 9.16
C LEU A 17 -7.44 2.14 10.50
N GLY A 18 -8.76 2.01 10.61
CA GLY A 18 -9.53 2.41 11.81
C GLY A 18 -9.57 3.92 12.05
N ALA A 19 -9.35 4.74 11.02
CA ALA A 19 -9.31 6.20 11.12
C ALA A 19 -9.87 6.87 9.87
N GLU A 20 -10.67 7.94 10.06
CA GLU A 20 -11.10 8.79 8.96
C GLU A 20 -9.94 9.64 8.45
N LEU A 21 -9.73 9.64 7.13
CA LEU A 21 -8.66 10.39 6.46
C LEU A 21 -9.16 11.73 5.94
N PHE A 22 -10.46 11.82 5.65
CA PHE A 22 -11.09 13.04 5.16
C PHE A 22 -12.32 13.44 5.98
N ASP A 23 -12.42 14.72 6.31
CA ASP A 23 -13.65 15.35 6.77
C ASP A 23 -14.48 15.80 5.56
N ARG A 24 -15.79 15.54 5.61
CA ARG A 24 -16.75 15.73 4.51
C ARG A 24 -17.99 16.51 4.95
N GLY A 25 -18.01 17.07 6.17
CA GLY A 25 -19.20 17.70 6.75
C GLY A 25 -19.53 19.11 6.23
N GLY A 26 -18.54 19.86 5.73
CA GLY A 26 -18.65 21.31 5.50
C GLY A 26 -18.83 21.76 4.05
N GLY A 27 -19.27 20.89 3.14
CA GLY A 27 -19.40 21.19 1.70
C GLY A 27 -18.07 21.15 0.92
N GLN A 28 -16.93 21.22 1.63
CA GLN A 28 -15.60 20.93 1.08
C GLN A 28 -15.01 19.71 1.78
N VAL A 29 -14.29 18.89 1.02
CA VAL A 29 -13.53 17.74 1.52
C VAL A 29 -12.15 18.21 1.97
N THR A 30 -11.78 17.93 3.22
CA THR A 30 -10.49 18.30 3.83
C THR A 30 -9.82 17.10 4.47
N LEU A 31 -8.50 17.16 4.71
CA LEU A 31 -7.79 16.09 5.42
C LEU A 31 -7.97 16.21 6.92
N THR A 32 -8.19 15.07 7.58
CA THR A 32 -8.09 14.97 9.05
C THR A 32 -6.62 14.94 9.49
N ALA A 33 -6.35 14.93 10.80
CA ALA A 33 -4.99 14.70 11.30
C ALA A 33 -4.39 13.37 10.80
N ALA A 34 -5.18 12.29 10.76
CA ALA A 34 -4.75 11.00 10.21
C ALA A 34 -4.50 11.08 8.70
N GLY A 35 -5.32 11.83 7.97
CA GLY A 35 -5.13 12.11 6.55
C GLY A 35 -3.78 12.78 6.25
N HIS A 36 -3.39 13.76 7.05
CA HIS A 36 -2.09 14.44 6.92
C HIS A 36 -0.91 13.49 7.18
N VAL A 37 -1.01 12.62 8.18
CA VAL A 37 0.01 11.60 8.44
C VAL A 37 0.14 10.66 7.26
N LEU A 38 -0.97 10.12 6.76
CA LEU A 38 -0.95 9.22 5.60
C LEU A 38 -0.36 9.91 4.36
N MET A 39 -0.74 11.16 4.10
CA MET A 39 -0.22 11.95 2.97
C MET A 39 1.32 12.07 3.02
N ARG A 40 1.89 12.25 4.23
CA ARG A 40 3.33 12.36 4.41
C ARG A 40 4.05 11.02 4.26
N GLU A 41 3.49 9.94 4.78
CA GLU A 41 4.18 8.63 4.86
C GLU A 41 3.97 7.76 3.59
N ALA A 42 2.83 7.88 2.92
CA ALA A 42 2.46 7.03 1.79
C ALA A 42 3.46 7.05 0.61
N PRO A 43 4.05 8.20 0.20
CA PRO A 43 5.00 8.22 -0.91
C PRO A 43 6.23 7.35 -0.68
N GLU A 44 6.84 7.41 0.51
CA GLU A 44 8.00 6.60 0.83
C GLU A 44 7.65 5.12 0.99
N LEU A 45 6.46 4.80 1.53
CA LEU A 45 5.96 3.42 1.57
C LEU A 45 5.81 2.84 0.15
N LEU A 46 5.20 3.57 -0.77
CA LEU A 46 5.02 3.14 -2.16
C LEU A 46 6.35 2.95 -2.88
N LYS A 47 7.32 3.86 -2.66
CA LYS A 47 8.67 3.75 -3.21
C LYS A 47 9.40 2.50 -2.70
N ARG A 48 9.31 2.20 -1.41
CA ARG A 48 9.86 0.98 -0.81
C ARG A 48 9.20 -0.27 -1.38
N HIS A 49 7.88 -0.25 -1.53
CA HIS A 49 7.13 -1.36 -2.13
C HIS A 49 7.56 -1.62 -3.59
N GLN A 50 7.68 -0.57 -4.41
CA GLN A 50 8.14 -0.69 -5.79
C GLN A 50 9.56 -1.24 -5.86
N ARG A 51 10.48 -0.73 -5.03
CA ARG A 51 11.86 -1.25 -4.95
C ARG A 51 11.87 -2.73 -4.59
N LEU A 52 11.12 -3.14 -3.57
CA LEU A 52 11.02 -4.54 -3.16
C LEU A 52 10.52 -5.42 -4.31
N ARG A 53 9.44 -4.99 -4.98
CA ARG A 53 8.89 -5.71 -6.14
C ARG A 53 9.94 -5.88 -7.24
N SER A 54 10.66 -4.83 -7.60
CA SER A 54 11.71 -4.90 -8.62
C SER A 54 12.85 -5.85 -8.21
N LEU A 55 13.27 -5.83 -6.95
CA LEU A 55 14.32 -6.72 -6.45
C LEU A 55 13.88 -8.19 -6.50
N VAL A 56 12.65 -8.49 -6.08
CA VAL A 56 12.09 -9.85 -6.10
C VAL A 56 12.01 -10.39 -7.53
N LEU A 57 11.50 -9.60 -8.48
CA LEU A 57 11.41 -10.02 -9.88
C LEU A 57 12.80 -10.29 -10.49
N ARG A 58 13.78 -9.40 -10.23
CA ARG A 58 15.15 -9.59 -10.70
C ARG A 58 15.81 -10.84 -10.09
N ALA A 59 15.57 -11.11 -8.81
CA ALA A 59 16.08 -12.29 -8.15
C ALA A 59 15.48 -13.58 -8.75
N ALA A 60 14.18 -13.58 -9.04
CA ALA A 60 13.50 -14.70 -9.68
C ALA A 60 13.99 -14.97 -11.11
N GLU A 61 14.35 -13.93 -11.85
CA GLU A 61 14.91 -14.07 -13.21
C GLU A 61 16.38 -14.53 -13.22
N SER A 62 17.16 -14.15 -12.20
CA SER A 62 18.60 -14.43 -12.15
C SER A 62 18.93 -15.84 -11.66
N ASP A 63 17.94 -16.58 -11.13
CA ASP A 63 18.17 -17.86 -10.48
C ASP A 63 17.28 -18.99 -11.04
N PRO A 64 17.50 -19.44 -12.29
CA PRO A 64 16.83 -20.62 -12.83
C PRO A 64 17.36 -21.95 -12.23
N ALA A 65 18.44 -21.93 -11.44
CA ALA A 65 19.18 -23.12 -11.01
C ALA A 65 19.06 -23.45 -9.50
N ASN A 66 18.53 -22.54 -8.68
CA ASN A 66 18.32 -22.76 -7.25
C ASN A 66 16.82 -22.93 -6.97
N PRO A 67 16.36 -24.16 -6.73
CA PRO A 67 14.96 -24.37 -6.38
C PRO A 67 14.63 -23.65 -5.06
N PRO A 68 13.40 -23.13 -4.89
CA PRO A 68 13.00 -22.43 -3.68
C PRO A 68 13.25 -23.33 -2.47
N ARG A 69 14.07 -22.84 -1.54
CA ARG A 69 14.35 -23.59 -0.31
C ARG A 69 13.10 -23.61 0.57
N PRO A 70 12.73 -24.78 1.12
CA PRO A 70 11.61 -24.88 2.03
C PRO A 70 11.87 -23.98 3.25
N TRP A 71 10.81 -23.34 3.73
CA TRP A 71 10.90 -22.28 4.73
C TRP A 71 11.37 -22.84 6.09
N SER A 72 11.23 -24.15 6.26
CA SER A 72 11.77 -24.96 7.36
C SER A 72 13.30 -25.04 7.40
N SER A 73 14.01 -24.50 6.41
CA SER A 73 15.48 -24.44 6.41
C SER A 73 16.05 -23.11 6.90
N LEU A 74 15.18 -22.12 7.21
CA LEU A 74 15.57 -20.79 7.71
C LEU A 74 15.25 -20.59 9.20
N TYR A 75 14.58 -21.56 9.82
CA TYR A 75 14.27 -21.64 11.25
C TYR A 75 14.74 -23.01 11.76
#